data_AF-A0A1Y1XRF3-F1
#
_entry.id   AF-A0A1Y1XRF3-F1
#
_cell.length_a   1.000
_cell.length_b   1.000
_cell.length_c   1.000
_cell.angle_alpha   90.00
_cell.angle_beta   90.00
_cell.angle_gamma   90.00
#
_symmetry.space_group_name_H-M   'P 1'
#
loop_
_entity.id
_entity.type
_entity.pdbx_description
1 polymer ?
#
loop_
_entity_poly.entity_id
_entity_poly.type
_entity_poly.pdbx_seq_one_letter_code
_entity_poly.pdbx_strand_id
1 'polypeptide(L)'
;LVLFQVQLGSAHMEMVEPAPRRSSHNPYFEKKGDVDYDIMSPLSEKRPFPCQGAPKGSSVASYSAGSSVKIKIAGGTPHKGGTCQFVISYDTKNWVVLKTVLLECLNSGRSFDIPLPANAPSGEAVLAWTWISKEGNRDFYMNCADVTINGKPGGSITGPKLAIAQLPNYPKIPE
;
A
#
# COMPACT_ATOMS: atom_id res chain seq x y z
N LEU A 1 -6.93 33.49 26.36
CA LEU A 1 -6.84 32.03 26.12
C LEU A 1 -6.84 31.82 24.61
N VAL A 2 -5.70 31.57 23.98
CA VAL A 2 -5.67 31.23 22.54
C VAL A 2 -6.02 29.74 22.46
N LEU A 3 -7.24 29.44 22.02
CA LEU A 3 -7.65 28.08 21.69
C LEU A 3 -6.88 27.65 20.44
N PHE A 4 -5.77 26.93 20.63
CA PHE A 4 -5.19 26.13 19.57
C PHE A 4 -6.18 25.01 19.25
N GLN A 5 -7.03 25.22 18.25
CA GLN A 5 -7.69 24.10 17.59
C GLN A 5 -6.60 23.29 16.89
N VAL A 6 -6.22 22.17 17.52
CA VAL A 6 -5.45 21.13 16.83
C VAL A 6 -6.36 20.63 15.72
N GLN A 7 -6.13 21.08 14.50
CA GLN A 7 -6.77 20.55 13.32
C GLN A 7 -6.34 19.08 13.21
N LEU A 8 -7.18 18.17 13.70
CA LEU A 8 -7.07 16.74 13.43
C LEU A 8 -7.38 16.54 11.94
N GLY A 9 -6.45 16.92 11.08
CA GLY A 9 -6.49 16.53 9.68
C GLY A 9 -6.34 15.02 9.66
N SER A 10 -7.38 14.28 9.28
CA SER A 10 -7.20 12.86 8.96
C SER A 10 -6.32 12.77 7.71
N ALA A 11 -5.29 11.93 7.76
CA ALA A 11 -4.44 11.68 6.59
C ALA A 11 -5.25 10.83 5.64
N HIS A 12 -5.35 11.29 4.42
CA HIS A 12 -6.08 10.60 3.38
C HIS A 12 -5.15 10.53 2.19
N MET A 13 -4.42 9.42 2.10
CA MET A 13 -3.51 9.13 1.02
C MET A 13 -3.89 7.77 0.44
N GLU A 14 -3.87 7.66 -0.88
CA GLU A 14 -4.09 6.40 -1.59
C GLU A 14 -2.99 6.14 -2.63
N MET A 15 -2.71 4.87 -2.90
CA MET A 15 -2.04 4.48 -4.14
C MET A 15 -2.97 4.76 -5.32
N VAL A 16 -2.47 5.37 -6.39
CA VAL A 16 -3.22 5.61 -7.64
C VAL A 16 -2.61 4.89 -8.83
N GLU A 17 -1.34 4.50 -8.74
CA GLU A 17 -0.64 3.70 -9.75
C GLU A 17 0.30 2.70 -9.07
N PRO A 18 0.28 1.41 -9.44
CA PRO A 18 -0.82 0.75 -10.18
C PRO A 18 -2.16 0.92 -9.44
N ALA A 19 -3.27 1.02 -10.18
CA ALA A 19 -4.57 1.33 -9.59
C ALA A 19 -5.03 0.24 -8.60
N PRO A 20 -5.20 0.56 -7.30
CA PRO A 20 -5.52 -0.46 -6.32
C PRO A 20 -6.97 -0.92 -6.39
N ARG A 21 -7.26 -2.02 -5.70
CA ARG A 21 -8.61 -2.55 -5.54
C ARG A 21 -9.55 -1.48 -4.99
N ARG A 22 -10.77 -1.43 -5.54
CA ARG A 22 -11.84 -0.46 -5.24
C ARG A 22 -11.49 1.02 -5.38
N SER A 23 -10.32 1.39 -5.91
CA SER A 23 -10.06 2.78 -6.30
C SER A 23 -10.92 3.17 -7.50
N SER A 24 -11.32 4.44 -7.57
CA SER A 24 -11.95 5.03 -8.77
C SER A 24 -11.02 4.98 -9.99
N HIS A 25 -9.71 4.86 -9.79
CA HIS A 25 -8.73 4.68 -10.86
C HIS A 25 -8.67 3.25 -11.41
N ASN A 26 -9.37 2.28 -10.79
CA ASN A 26 -9.36 0.88 -11.20
C ASN A 26 -10.59 0.56 -12.06
N PRO A 27 -10.42 0.33 -13.37
CA PRO A 27 -11.54 0.15 -14.31
C PRO A 27 -12.37 -1.11 -14.03
N TYR A 28 -11.80 -2.12 -13.37
CA TYR A 28 -12.56 -3.32 -12.98
C TYR A 28 -13.63 -2.97 -11.94
N PHE A 29 -13.25 -2.22 -10.90
CA PHE A 29 -14.17 -1.85 -9.83
C PHE A 29 -15.12 -0.72 -10.23
N GLU A 30 -14.64 0.24 -11.03
CA GLU A 30 -15.47 1.29 -11.61
C GLU A 30 -16.63 0.70 -12.44
N LYS A 31 -16.34 -0.19 -13.39
CA LYS A 31 -17.36 -0.84 -14.23
C LYS A 31 -18.35 -1.68 -13.42
N LYS A 32 -17.91 -2.23 -12.28
CA LYS A 32 -18.75 -3.03 -11.38
C LYS A 32 -19.60 -2.17 -10.45
N GLY A 33 -19.36 -0.86 -10.38
CA GLY A 33 -20.01 0.03 -9.41
C GLY A 33 -19.61 -0.28 -7.96
N ASP A 34 -18.40 -0.81 -7.74
CA ASP A 34 -17.89 -1.27 -6.43
C ASP A 34 -16.68 -0.44 -5.96
N VAL A 35 -16.68 0.85 -6.31
CA VAL A 35 -15.67 1.83 -5.89
C VAL A 35 -15.87 2.19 -4.43
N ASP A 36 -14.77 2.27 -3.70
CA ASP A 36 -14.72 2.70 -2.31
C ASP A 36 -14.22 4.15 -2.25
N TYR A 37 -15.16 5.08 -2.08
CA TYR A 37 -14.83 6.51 -1.99
C TYR A 37 -14.10 6.91 -0.71
N ASP A 38 -13.93 5.97 0.23
CA ASP A 38 -13.21 6.14 1.49
C ASP A 38 -11.88 5.34 1.47
N ILE A 39 -11.39 4.94 0.29
CA ILE A 39 -10.13 4.20 0.11
C ILE A 39 -8.89 4.84 0.75
N MET A 40 -8.90 6.16 0.91
CA MET A 40 -7.82 6.91 1.54
C MET A 40 -7.80 6.75 3.07
N SER A 41 -8.85 6.20 3.67
CA SER A 41 -8.93 5.99 5.13
C SER A 41 -8.03 4.83 5.59
N PRO A 42 -7.54 4.91 6.84
CA PRO A 42 -6.70 3.87 7.40
C PRO A 42 -7.43 2.54 7.59
N LEU A 43 -6.65 1.49 7.81
CA LEU A 43 -7.16 0.18 8.18
C LEU A 43 -7.89 0.26 9.53
N SER A 44 -8.98 -0.49 9.64
CA SER A 44 -9.84 -0.56 10.82
C SER A 44 -10.62 -1.88 10.82
N GLU A 45 -11.49 -2.10 11.80
CA GLU A 45 -12.39 -3.27 11.77
C GLU A 45 -13.31 -3.28 10.54
N LYS A 46 -13.72 -2.10 10.04
CA LYS A 46 -14.54 -1.95 8.84
C LYS A 46 -13.72 -2.04 7.55
N ARG A 47 -12.41 -1.80 7.63
CA ARG A 47 -11.44 -1.82 6.53
C ARG A 47 -10.29 -2.74 6.91
N PRO A 48 -10.53 -4.05 7.05
CA PRO A 48 -9.58 -4.95 7.72
C PRO A 48 -8.31 -5.17 6.91
N PHE A 49 -7.23 -5.53 7.60
CA PHE A 49 -6.05 -6.07 6.95
C PHE A 49 -6.33 -7.48 6.39
N PRO A 50 -5.79 -7.84 5.20
CA PRO A 50 -5.07 -7.00 4.25
C PRO A 50 -6.01 -6.28 3.26
N CYS A 51 -5.46 -5.30 2.53
CA CYS A 51 -6.13 -4.66 1.38
C CYS A 51 -7.48 -4.02 1.71
N GLN A 52 -7.68 -3.55 2.94
CA GLN A 52 -8.95 -2.98 3.42
C GLN A 52 -10.15 -3.94 3.30
N GLY A 53 -9.90 -5.26 3.22
CA GLY A 53 -10.94 -6.27 2.98
C GLY A 53 -11.46 -6.31 1.54
N ALA A 54 -10.86 -5.55 0.62
CA ALA A 54 -11.31 -5.49 -0.76
C ALA A 54 -11.11 -6.83 -1.50
N PRO A 55 -12.12 -7.31 -2.26
CA PRO A 55 -12.00 -8.53 -3.02
C PRO A 55 -10.96 -8.39 -4.14
N LYS A 56 -10.42 -9.51 -4.61
CA LYS A 56 -9.49 -9.54 -5.74
C LYS A 56 -10.16 -9.01 -7.01
N GLY A 57 -9.45 -8.15 -7.75
CA GLY A 57 -9.87 -7.65 -9.06
C GLY A 57 -9.09 -8.28 -10.21
N SER A 58 -9.26 -7.72 -11.40
CA SER A 58 -8.40 -8.04 -12.54
C SER A 58 -6.99 -7.48 -12.35
N SER A 59 -6.00 -8.17 -12.93
CA SER A 59 -4.64 -7.64 -13.05
C SER A 59 -4.66 -6.29 -13.77
N VAL A 60 -4.08 -5.26 -13.14
CA VAL A 60 -4.06 -3.89 -13.69
C VAL A 60 -2.78 -3.56 -14.45
N ALA A 61 -1.74 -4.38 -14.30
CA ALA A 61 -0.46 -4.20 -14.96
C ALA A 61 0.37 -5.49 -14.98
N SER A 62 1.29 -5.59 -15.94
CA SER A 62 2.26 -6.68 -16.04
C SER A 62 3.68 -6.15 -15.90
N TYR A 63 4.51 -6.82 -15.10
CA TYR A 63 5.90 -6.43 -14.85
C TYR A 63 6.85 -7.61 -15.01
N SER A 64 8.05 -7.36 -15.54
CA SER A 64 9.09 -8.38 -15.63
C SER A 64 9.89 -8.48 -14.34
N ALA A 65 10.23 -9.70 -13.91
CA ALA A 65 11.18 -9.90 -12.82
C ALA A 65 12.51 -9.18 -13.13
N GLY A 66 13.10 -8.52 -12.13
CA GLY A 66 14.32 -7.74 -12.28
C GLY A 66 14.10 -6.31 -12.79
N SER A 67 12.88 -5.92 -13.16
CA SER A 67 12.53 -4.53 -13.50
C SER A 67 12.27 -3.69 -12.24
N SER A 68 11.95 -2.41 -12.43
CA SER A 68 11.38 -1.56 -11.38
C SER A 68 9.92 -1.24 -11.68
N VAL A 69 9.09 -1.29 -10.65
CA VAL A 69 7.68 -0.87 -10.69
C VAL A 69 7.59 0.56 -10.20
N LYS A 70 6.93 1.42 -10.98
CA LYS A 70 6.58 2.76 -10.50
C LYS A 70 5.30 2.68 -9.68
N ILE A 71 5.36 3.16 -8.44
CA ILE A 71 4.20 3.31 -7.57
C ILE A 71 3.97 4.80 -7.31
N LYS A 72 2.75 5.29 -7.57
CA LYS A 72 2.33 6.67 -7.31
C LYS A 72 1.26 6.72 -6.23
N ILE A 73 1.44 7.65 -5.30
CA ILE A 73 0.51 7.92 -4.22
C ILE A 73 -0.10 9.31 -4.46
N ALA A 74 -1.40 9.46 -4.24
CA ALA A 74 -2.11 10.72 -4.25
C ALA A 74 -2.87 10.92 -2.94
N GLY A 75 -3.50 12.09 -2.77
CA GLY A 75 -4.27 12.42 -1.59
C GLY A 75 -3.92 13.79 -0.99
N GLY A 76 -4.51 14.06 0.17
CA GLY A 76 -4.45 15.36 0.84
C GLY A 76 -3.16 15.54 1.64
N THR A 77 -3.16 15.05 2.88
CA THR A 77 -2.16 15.40 3.90
C THR A 77 -1.17 14.25 4.14
N PRO A 78 0.14 14.46 3.92
CA PRO A 78 1.17 13.43 4.11
C PRO A 78 1.65 13.29 5.57
N HIS A 79 1.03 13.96 6.55
CA HIS A 79 1.33 13.86 8.00
C HIS A 79 2.80 13.96 8.41
N LYS A 80 3.51 14.93 7.83
CA LYS A 80 4.97 15.09 7.99
C LYS A 80 5.76 13.79 7.73
N GLY A 81 5.17 12.91 6.94
CA GLY A 81 5.72 11.69 6.44
C GLY A 81 5.33 10.46 7.26
N GLY A 82 6.31 9.64 7.59
CA GLY A 82 6.13 8.35 8.24
C GLY A 82 6.87 7.25 7.49
N THR A 83 6.52 6.01 7.80
CA THR A 83 7.23 4.86 7.23
C THR A 83 6.34 4.16 6.21
N CYS A 84 6.83 4.05 4.98
CA CYS A 84 6.19 3.21 3.97
C CYS A 84 6.95 1.91 3.77
N GLN A 85 6.21 0.83 3.54
CA GLN A 85 6.74 -0.38 2.95
C GLN A 85 5.99 -0.69 1.67
N PHE A 86 6.75 -0.97 0.61
CA PHE A 86 6.23 -1.49 -0.63
C PHE A 86 6.48 -2.98 -0.64
N VAL A 87 5.42 -3.75 -0.69
CA VAL A 87 5.45 -5.20 -0.47
C VAL A 87 4.81 -5.95 -1.64
N ILE A 88 5.21 -7.21 -1.81
CA ILE A 88 4.61 -8.13 -2.76
C ILE A 88 4.11 -9.39 -2.04
N SER A 89 3.01 -9.95 -2.51
CA SER A 89 2.49 -11.25 -2.07
C SER A 89 1.89 -12.02 -3.23
N TYR A 90 2.04 -13.35 -3.23
CA TYR A 90 1.41 -14.24 -4.21
C TYR A 90 0.19 -14.98 -3.62
N ASP A 91 0.01 -14.94 -2.30
CA ASP A 91 -1.04 -15.66 -1.59
C ASP A 91 -1.89 -14.75 -0.67
N THR A 92 -1.60 -13.44 -0.67
CA THR A 92 -2.19 -12.40 0.20
C THR A 92 -2.03 -12.63 1.70
N LYS A 93 -1.17 -13.58 2.09
CA LYS A 93 -0.90 -13.96 3.49
C LYS A 93 0.55 -13.64 3.85
N ASN A 94 1.48 -13.99 2.96
CA ASN A 94 2.90 -13.78 3.10
C ASN A 94 3.33 -12.56 2.29
N TRP A 95 3.77 -11.51 2.98
CA TRP A 95 4.16 -10.24 2.39
C TRP A 95 5.66 -10.04 2.51
N VAL A 96 6.34 -9.89 1.37
CA VAL A 96 7.77 -9.61 1.32
C VAL A 96 8.00 -8.15 0.99
N VAL A 97 8.84 -7.49 1.79
CA VAL A 97 9.23 -6.08 1.59
C VAL A 97 10.20 -5.99 0.41
N LEU A 98 9.81 -5.19 -0.58
CA LEU A 98 10.63 -4.83 -1.74
C LEU A 98 11.42 -3.54 -1.50
N LYS A 99 10.81 -2.58 -0.78
CA LYS A 99 11.44 -1.31 -0.43
C LYS A 99 10.81 -0.72 0.83
N THR A 100 11.64 -0.13 1.68
CA THR A 100 11.21 0.66 2.85
C THR A 100 11.63 2.11 2.63
N VAL A 101 10.72 3.05 2.89
CA VAL A 101 11.04 4.47 3.04
C VAL A 101 10.77 4.84 4.48
N LEU A 102 11.84 5.01 5.25
CA LEU A 102 11.78 5.14 6.71
C LEU A 102 11.58 6.61 7.09
N LEU A 103 10.58 6.89 7.94
CA LEU A 103 10.23 8.19 8.55
C LEU A 103 9.85 9.36 7.61
N GLU A 104 10.34 9.39 6.38
CA GLU A 104 10.18 10.51 5.44
C GLU A 104 9.28 10.20 4.25
N CYS A 105 8.55 9.09 4.29
CA CYS A 105 7.68 8.70 3.18
C CYS A 105 6.63 9.79 2.90
N LEU A 106 6.40 10.13 1.64
CA LEU A 106 5.45 11.17 1.17
C LEU A 106 5.88 12.63 1.40
N ASN A 107 6.96 12.90 2.15
CA ASN A 107 7.50 14.27 2.30
C ASN A 107 8.30 14.72 1.07
N SER A 108 9.18 13.86 0.56
CA SER A 108 10.12 14.21 -0.52
C SER A 108 9.61 13.85 -1.92
N GLY A 109 8.36 13.40 -2.02
CA GLY A 109 7.76 12.95 -3.26
C GLY A 109 6.74 11.84 -3.04
N ARG A 110 5.89 11.65 -4.04
CA ARG A 110 4.80 10.66 -4.02
C ARG A 110 4.90 9.64 -5.15
N SER A 111 6.06 9.56 -5.79
CA SER A 111 6.37 8.58 -6.84
C SER A 111 7.60 7.80 -6.43
N PHE A 112 7.51 6.48 -6.50
CA PHE A 112 8.54 5.58 -6.00
C PHE A 112 8.85 4.53 -7.06
N ASP A 113 10.13 4.35 -7.36
CA ASP A 113 10.59 3.21 -8.14
C ASP A 113 10.95 2.06 -7.18
N ILE A 114 10.25 0.94 -7.34
CA ILE A 114 10.31 -0.24 -6.47
C ILE A 114 10.97 -1.38 -7.23
N PRO A 115 12.14 -1.89 -6.80
CA PRO A 115 12.81 -2.96 -7.51
C PRO A 115 12.06 -4.29 -7.34
N LEU A 116 11.82 -5.00 -8.44
CA LEU A 116 11.37 -6.39 -8.42
C LEU A 116 12.58 -7.32 -8.45
N PRO A 117 12.62 -8.36 -7.60
CA PRO A 117 13.70 -9.35 -7.64
C PRO A 117 13.76 -10.05 -9.00
N ALA A 118 14.96 -10.23 -9.54
CA ALA A 118 15.18 -10.97 -10.79
C ALA A 118 14.79 -12.46 -10.72
N ASN A 119 14.63 -13.00 -9.50
CA ASN A 119 14.15 -14.36 -9.25
C ASN A 119 12.64 -14.44 -8.94
N ALA A 120 11.89 -13.34 -9.08
CA ALA A 120 10.46 -13.38 -8.80
C ALA A 120 9.75 -14.47 -9.64
N PRO A 121 8.82 -15.25 -9.06
CA PRO A 121 8.09 -16.27 -9.79
C PRO A 121 7.13 -15.64 -10.80
N SER A 122 6.91 -16.36 -11.90
CA SER A 122 5.81 -16.04 -12.82
C SER A 122 4.46 -16.27 -12.17
N GLY A 123 3.51 -15.36 -12.37
CA GLY A 123 2.13 -15.53 -11.93
C GLY A 123 1.43 -14.25 -11.50
N GLU A 124 0.18 -14.40 -11.07
CA GLU A 124 -0.56 -13.32 -10.44
C GLU A 124 0.02 -13.02 -9.06
N ALA A 125 0.24 -11.73 -8.79
CA ALA A 125 0.74 -11.24 -7.52
C ALA A 125 -0.04 -10.00 -7.09
N VAL A 126 0.18 -9.59 -5.85
CA VAL A 126 -0.36 -8.36 -5.28
C VAL A 126 0.79 -7.48 -4.86
N LEU A 127 0.87 -6.28 -5.46
CA LEU A 127 1.72 -5.22 -4.95
C LEU A 127 0.91 -4.37 -3.99
N ALA A 128 1.47 -4.07 -2.83
CA ALA A 128 0.83 -3.18 -1.88
C ALA A 128 1.77 -2.09 -1.39
N TRP A 129 1.20 -0.91 -1.23
CA TRP A 129 1.78 0.17 -0.46
C TRP A 129 1.18 0.13 0.94
N THR A 130 2.03 0.15 1.95
CA THR A 130 1.63 0.41 3.33
C THR A 130 2.27 1.68 3.84
N TRP A 131 1.62 2.32 4.80
CA TRP A 131 2.15 3.52 5.44
C TRP A 131 1.71 3.57 6.89
N ILE A 132 2.65 3.81 7.78
CA ILE A 132 2.39 4.19 9.17
C ILE A 132 2.68 5.67 9.26
N SER A 133 1.64 6.50 9.45
CA SER A 133 1.80 7.95 9.49
C SER A 133 2.67 8.38 10.68
N LYS A 134 3.48 9.44 10.48
CA LYS A 134 4.38 9.94 11.54
C LYS A 134 3.59 10.60 12.66
N GLU A 135 2.64 11.46 12.29
CA GLU A 135 1.83 12.26 13.20
C GLU A 135 0.32 11.94 13.05
N GLY A 136 -0.48 12.46 13.99
CA GLY A 136 -1.92 12.25 14.06
C GLY A 136 -2.26 11.04 14.92
N ASN A 137 -3.24 10.23 14.53
CA ASN A 137 -3.55 8.99 15.26
C ASN A 137 -2.53 7.86 15.00
N ARG A 138 -1.47 8.16 14.24
CA ARG A 138 -0.47 7.20 13.74
C ARG A 138 -1.16 5.99 13.15
N ASP A 139 -1.86 6.18 12.05
CA ASP A 139 -2.68 5.12 11.49
C ASP A 139 -1.89 4.24 10.52
N PHE A 140 -2.36 3.01 10.33
CA PHE A 140 -1.79 2.08 9.36
C PHE A 140 -2.66 1.99 8.11
N TYR A 141 -2.09 2.37 6.96
CA TYR A 141 -2.73 2.38 5.66
C TYR A 141 -2.24 1.21 4.82
N MET A 142 -3.10 0.68 3.96
CA MET A 142 -2.73 -0.31 2.96
C MET A 142 -3.63 -0.23 1.73
N ASN A 143 -3.03 -0.07 0.56
CA ASN A 143 -3.72 -0.28 -0.72
C ASN A 143 -3.02 -1.36 -1.52
N CYS A 144 -3.79 -2.18 -2.23
CA CYS A 144 -3.32 -3.35 -2.96
C CYS A 144 -3.71 -3.27 -4.42
N ALA A 145 -2.79 -3.53 -5.34
CA ALA A 145 -3.06 -3.71 -6.76
C ALA A 145 -2.74 -5.14 -7.18
N ASP A 146 -3.69 -5.77 -7.86
CA ASP A 146 -3.49 -7.07 -8.50
C ASP A 146 -2.69 -6.88 -9.79
N VAL A 147 -1.60 -7.64 -9.96
CA VAL A 147 -0.66 -7.50 -11.08
C VAL A 147 -0.22 -8.87 -11.58
N THR A 148 0.38 -8.90 -12.76
CA THR A 148 0.99 -10.11 -13.32
C THR A 148 2.51 -9.95 -13.34
N ILE A 149 3.22 -10.89 -12.75
CA ILE A 149 4.69 -10.94 -12.81
C ILE A 149 5.11 -11.92 -13.91
N ASN A 150 5.85 -11.42 -14.87
CA ASN A 150 6.55 -12.19 -15.90
C ASN A 150 7.94 -12.54 -15.33
N GLY A 151 8.00 -13.67 -14.64
CA GLY A 151 9.17 -14.07 -13.86
C GLY A 151 9.82 -15.36 -14.33
N LYS A 152 10.42 -16.09 -13.39
CA LYS A 152 11.03 -17.40 -13.64
C LYS A 152 10.07 -18.52 -13.26
N PRO A 153 9.94 -19.58 -14.08
CA PRO A 153 9.37 -20.84 -13.63
C PRO A 153 10.13 -21.37 -12.42
N GLY A 154 9.43 -21.70 -11.33
CA GLY A 154 10.05 -22.11 -10.07
C GLY A 154 10.82 -21.01 -9.32
N GLY A 155 10.63 -19.73 -9.69
CA GLY A 155 11.20 -18.59 -8.99
C GLY A 155 10.69 -18.46 -7.56
N SER A 156 11.38 -17.64 -6.76
CA SER A 156 11.00 -17.34 -5.39
C SER A 156 11.41 -15.93 -5.00
N ILE A 157 10.64 -15.33 -4.10
CA ILE A 157 10.97 -14.05 -3.47
C ILE A 157 11.23 -14.30 -2.00
N THR A 158 12.40 -13.87 -1.54
CA THR A 158 12.81 -13.90 -0.13
C THR A 158 13.17 -12.49 0.30
N GLY A 159 12.78 -12.11 1.51
CA GLY A 159 13.11 -10.81 2.06
C GLY A 159 12.45 -10.59 3.42
N PRO A 160 12.60 -9.39 3.99
CA PRO A 160 11.94 -9.04 5.25
C PRO A 160 10.42 -9.18 5.13
N LYS A 161 9.78 -9.60 6.23
CA LYS A 161 8.32 -9.60 6.33
C LYS A 161 7.81 -8.18 6.52
N LEU A 162 6.60 -7.91 6.01
CA LEU A 162 5.89 -6.65 6.27
C LEU A 162 5.78 -6.39 7.79
N ALA A 163 6.13 -5.18 8.21
CA ALA A 163 5.86 -4.71 9.55
C ALA A 163 4.39 -4.26 9.63
N ILE A 164 3.63 -4.91 10.50
CA ILE A 164 2.23 -4.57 10.78
C ILE A 164 2.17 -3.94 12.18
N ALA A 165 1.57 -2.77 12.27
CA ALA A 165 1.46 -2.00 13.50
C ALA A 165 0.11 -1.29 13.56
N GLN A 166 -0.18 -0.65 14.70
CA GLN A 166 -1.33 0.24 14.89
C GLN A 166 -2.71 -0.42 14.77
N LEU A 167 -2.80 -1.72 14.50
CA LEU A 167 -4.01 -2.53 14.49
C LEU A 167 -4.25 -3.25 15.84
N PRO A 168 -5.47 -3.74 16.12
CA PRO A 168 -5.74 -4.60 17.27
C PRO A 168 -4.78 -5.81 17.29
N ASN A 169 -4.20 -6.12 18.46
CA ASN A 169 -3.22 -7.20 18.66
C ASN A 169 -1.86 -7.03 17.94
N TYR A 170 -1.60 -5.87 17.35
CA TYR A 170 -0.29 -5.53 16.78
C TYR A 170 0.42 -4.47 17.62
N PRO A 171 1.76 -4.36 17.51
CA PRO A 171 2.52 -3.34 18.21
C PRO A 171 2.00 -1.94 17.93
N LYS A 172 1.97 -1.11 18.98
CA LYS A 172 1.81 0.34 18.87
C LYS A 172 3.19 0.96 18.84
N ILE A 173 3.50 1.67 17.77
CA ILE A 173 4.74 2.44 17.63
C ILE A 173 4.41 3.86 18.14
N PRO A 174 5.21 4.44 19.05
CA PRO A 174 5.02 5.81 19.51
C PRO A 174 5.37 6.84 18.42
N GLU A 175 4.94 8.09 18.60
CA GLU A 175 5.40 9.24 17.80
C GLU A 175 6.90 9.48 17.95
#